data_AF-A0AAU9XVP0-F1
#
_entry.id   AF-A0AAU9XVP0-F1
#
_cell.length_a   1.000
_cell.length_b   1.000
_cell.length_c   1.000
_cell.angle_alpha   90.00
_cell.angle_beta   90.00
_cell.angle_gamma   90.00
#
_symmetry.space_group_name_H-M   'P 1'
#
loop_
_entity.id
_entity.type
_entity.pdbx_description
1 polymer ?
#
loop_
_entity_poly.entity_id
_entity_poly.type
_entity_poly.pdbx_seq_one_letter_code
_entity_poly.pdbx_strand_id
1 'polypeptide(L)'
;MNGSLFNGISRNDEGDAYICEMPGECPNITFKNSWYVISVDGESWYWGRHTCSSLGGDLVSFETQEEWSLINDEIQRRNTTNYENKWRIGLKKRARNWTWVSGRPLTISKWGQGEPSGEQDAAFMYKRFRNGERGVFRTYNNESWKKQHAYVCEIPKDSSISSVTSSTLLSPRIDLATSPSPSASPSSSLSPSPRPSPSSSPFPSPSPSPSPSPSQSPSPSPSPVEQLAKEYVSKFGGINITRRTSLQEAVAVFEDFTLKIKNVTKDKAGIEEVKTLKTSIFEVAEAVEKFALNYGNRHLREMRLSERIVSPKMVLVIQKAYHLNASGFDFEEQQWRARIDIASSNFEENGSMVAAFVYKDLHDLLLIDQAIRSETDNQRYINSRIMAVTMDPKPEKLRENVILNFKNLKVLTAEKRCMFWSSRSKSFSEEGCHVVTSKSNSEETVCRCNHLTHFAVLLDYDGSTKAH
;
A
#
# COMPACT_ATOMS: atom_id res chain seq x y z
N MET A 1 14.86 -47.59 12.69
CA MET A 1 15.26 -46.45 13.54
C MET A 1 15.61 -45.32 12.60
N ASN A 2 14.82 -44.24 12.57
CA ASN A 2 15.16 -43.03 11.81
C ASN A 2 15.28 -41.89 12.82
N GLY A 3 16.39 -41.15 12.81
CA GLY A 3 16.62 -40.05 13.74
C GLY A 3 15.91 -38.77 13.29
N SER A 4 15.07 -38.20 14.15
CA SER A 4 14.49 -36.87 13.97
C SER A 4 15.56 -35.79 14.12
N LEU A 5 15.63 -34.85 13.17
CA LEU A 5 16.74 -33.91 13.04
C LEU A 5 16.32 -32.49 13.51
N PHE A 6 16.34 -32.27 14.82
CA PHE A 6 16.16 -30.94 15.42
C PHE A 6 17.11 -30.73 16.60
N ASN A 7 18.14 -29.92 16.39
CA ASN A 7 19.07 -29.44 17.42
C ASN A 7 19.17 -27.92 17.29
N GLY A 8 18.88 -27.18 18.36
CA GLY A 8 19.09 -25.73 18.43
C GLY A 8 17.81 -24.88 18.36
N ILE A 9 17.11 -24.76 19.49
CA ILE A 9 16.32 -23.57 19.84
C ILE A 9 16.90 -23.07 21.17
N SER A 10 17.12 -21.76 21.30
CA SER A 10 17.74 -21.15 22.48
C SER A 10 16.70 -20.48 23.38
N ARG A 11 17.07 -20.18 24.62
CA ARG A 11 16.10 -19.85 25.67
C ARG A 11 15.56 -18.41 25.65
N ASN A 12 15.74 -17.69 24.53
CA ASN A 12 15.48 -16.25 24.40
C ASN A 12 14.47 -15.89 23.28
N ASP A 13 13.86 -16.88 22.62
CA ASP A 13 12.95 -16.66 21.49
C ASP A 13 11.51 -16.29 21.95
N GLU A 14 11.36 -15.13 22.61
CA GLU A 14 10.04 -14.57 22.97
C GLU A 14 9.41 -13.80 21.79
N GLY A 15 8.64 -14.50 20.94
CA GLY A 15 7.64 -13.87 20.06
C GLY A 15 7.43 -14.53 18.70
N ASP A 16 8.48 -14.67 17.90
CA ASP A 16 8.38 -14.88 16.45
C ASP A 16 8.69 -16.32 15.99
N ALA A 17 7.96 -17.31 16.53
CA ALA A 17 8.08 -18.70 16.07
C ALA A 17 6.71 -19.42 15.97
N TYR A 18 6.18 -19.53 14.75
CA TYR A 18 5.21 -20.57 14.39
C TYR A 18 5.44 -21.07 12.96
N ILE A 19 5.49 -22.40 12.81
CA ILE A 19 5.44 -23.08 11.52
C ILE A 19 4.00 -23.51 11.28
N CYS A 20 3.45 -23.20 10.11
CA CYS A 20 2.14 -23.67 9.67
C CYS A 20 2.29 -24.70 8.55
N GLU A 21 2.72 -25.91 8.90
CA GLU A 21 2.51 -27.10 8.07
C GLU A 21 1.22 -27.77 8.55
N MET A 22 0.19 -27.86 7.70
CA MET A 22 -1.01 -28.66 8.02
C MET A 22 -0.68 -30.12 7.73
N PRO A 23 -0.60 -30.97 8.77
CA PRO A 23 -1.84 -31.60 9.24
C PRO A 23 -1.95 -31.76 10.77
N GLY A 24 -3.05 -31.28 11.35
CA GLY A 24 -3.38 -31.55 12.76
C GLY A 24 -4.28 -30.47 13.38
N GLU A 25 -5.58 -30.76 13.46
CA GLU A 25 -6.56 -30.09 14.33
C GLU A 25 -6.47 -28.55 14.44
N CYS A 26 -6.85 -27.85 13.38
CA CYS A 26 -7.54 -26.58 13.59
C CYS A 26 -8.82 -26.86 14.42
N PRO A 27 -9.08 -26.17 15.54
CA PRO A 27 -10.39 -26.26 16.19
C PRO A 27 -11.43 -25.68 15.23
N ASN A 28 -12.24 -26.56 14.63
CA ASN A 28 -13.26 -26.23 13.64
C ASN A 28 -14.46 -25.52 14.29
N ILE A 29 -14.22 -24.30 14.78
CA ILE A 29 -15.22 -23.41 15.36
C ILE A 29 -16.19 -23.03 14.23
N THR A 30 -17.31 -23.74 14.20
CA THR A 30 -18.37 -23.56 13.22
C THR A 30 -19.71 -23.50 13.91
N PHE A 31 -20.61 -22.74 13.31
CA PHE A 31 -21.99 -22.67 13.73
C PHE A 31 -22.84 -22.46 12.47
N LYS A 32 -23.84 -23.33 12.29
CA LYS A 32 -24.68 -23.38 11.07
C LYS A 32 -23.79 -23.34 9.81
N ASN A 33 -23.94 -22.31 8.98
CA ASN A 33 -23.24 -22.16 7.71
C ASN A 33 -22.06 -21.17 7.72
N SER A 34 -21.45 -20.93 8.89
CA SER A 34 -20.26 -20.08 9.04
C SER A 34 -19.11 -20.82 9.73
N TRP A 35 -17.87 -20.51 9.33
CA TRP A 35 -16.62 -20.73 10.05
C TRP A 35 -16.28 -19.47 10.87
N TYR A 36 -15.58 -19.61 12.00
CA TYR A 36 -15.20 -18.48 12.84
C TYR A 36 -13.71 -18.49 13.15
N VAL A 37 -13.04 -17.36 12.92
CA VAL A 37 -11.63 -17.16 13.26
C VAL A 37 -11.55 -16.21 14.45
N ILE A 38 -11.31 -16.77 15.64
CA ILE A 38 -11.04 -16.00 16.85
C ILE A 38 -9.52 -15.78 16.93
N SER A 39 -9.08 -14.52 16.84
CA SER A 39 -7.68 -14.18 17.12
C SER A 39 -7.45 -14.06 18.63
N VAL A 40 -6.18 -14.13 19.07
CA VAL A 40 -5.75 -13.76 20.43
C VAL A 40 -5.06 -12.38 20.47
N ASP A 41 -4.56 -11.91 19.33
CA ASP A 41 -3.93 -10.60 19.13
C ASP A 41 -4.63 -9.80 18.02
N GLY A 42 -4.33 -8.50 17.88
CA GLY A 42 -4.84 -7.69 16.77
C GLY A 42 -4.69 -6.18 16.98
N GLU A 43 -4.87 -5.38 15.93
CA GLU A 43 -4.74 -3.91 16.01
C GLU A 43 -6.10 -3.18 16.16
N SER A 44 -6.50 -2.38 15.18
CA SER A 44 -7.68 -1.49 15.21
C SER A 44 -8.98 -2.21 14.79
N TRP A 45 -10.14 -1.55 14.96
CA TRP A 45 -11.43 -2.11 14.50
C TRP A 45 -11.52 -2.15 12.96
N TYR A 46 -10.97 -1.14 12.29
CA TYR A 46 -10.80 -1.16 10.84
C TYR A 46 -9.90 -2.33 10.40
N TRP A 47 -8.80 -2.55 11.10
CA TRP A 47 -7.87 -3.66 10.84
C TRP A 47 -8.53 -5.04 10.99
N GLY A 48 -9.16 -5.32 12.14
CA GLY A 48 -9.84 -6.60 12.35
C GLY A 48 -10.87 -6.87 11.26
N ARG A 49 -11.65 -5.84 10.88
CA ARG A 49 -12.61 -5.93 9.78
C ARG A 49 -11.99 -6.13 8.40
N HIS A 50 -10.85 -5.51 8.13
CA HIS A 50 -10.09 -5.73 6.90
C HIS A 50 -9.58 -7.18 6.81
N THR A 51 -9.00 -7.70 7.90
CA THR A 51 -8.53 -9.10 7.94
C THR A 51 -9.68 -10.09 7.70
N CYS A 52 -10.83 -9.89 8.35
CA CYS A 52 -12.00 -10.75 8.10
C CYS A 52 -12.50 -10.64 6.65
N SER A 53 -12.52 -9.43 6.07
CA SER A 53 -12.83 -9.22 4.65
C SER A 53 -11.88 -9.97 3.72
N SER A 54 -10.57 -9.98 4.01
CA SER A 54 -9.58 -10.72 3.21
C SER A 54 -9.71 -12.25 3.30
N LEU A 55 -10.40 -12.76 4.33
CA LEU A 55 -10.73 -14.18 4.49
C LEU A 55 -12.10 -14.55 3.88
N GLY A 56 -12.74 -13.63 3.14
CA GLY A 56 -14.07 -13.84 2.54
C GLY A 56 -15.25 -13.67 3.52
N GLY A 57 -15.00 -13.07 4.69
CA GLY A 57 -15.99 -12.86 5.75
C GLY A 57 -16.13 -11.40 6.18
N ASP A 58 -16.59 -11.18 7.41
CA ASP A 58 -16.58 -9.88 8.10
C ASP A 58 -16.34 -10.11 9.61
N LEU A 59 -16.28 -9.07 10.44
CA LEU A 59 -16.30 -9.23 11.90
C LEU A 59 -17.58 -9.96 12.33
N VAL A 60 -17.49 -10.81 13.36
CA VAL A 60 -18.61 -11.66 13.79
C VAL A 60 -19.90 -10.87 14.02
N SER A 61 -20.99 -11.38 13.45
CA SER A 61 -22.34 -10.98 13.80
C SER A 61 -22.91 -11.97 14.82
N PHE A 62 -23.75 -11.50 15.74
CA PHE A 62 -24.41 -12.37 16.73
C PHE A 62 -25.92 -12.27 16.55
N GLU A 63 -26.44 -13.15 15.71
CA GLU A 63 -27.85 -13.25 15.35
C GLU A 63 -28.60 -14.15 16.35
N THR A 64 -27.90 -15.09 16.98
CA THR A 64 -28.50 -16.11 17.86
C THR A 64 -27.76 -16.33 19.19
N GLN A 65 -28.51 -16.75 20.23
CA GLN A 65 -28.00 -16.85 21.60
C GLN A 65 -26.92 -17.94 21.73
N GLU A 66 -27.08 -19.01 20.95
CA GLU A 66 -26.24 -20.20 20.92
C GLU A 66 -24.86 -19.87 20.30
N GLU A 67 -24.87 -19.04 19.26
CA GLU A 67 -23.72 -18.51 18.52
C GLU A 67 -22.84 -17.62 19.40
N TRP A 68 -23.46 -16.64 20.08
CA TRP A 68 -22.77 -15.81 21.07
C TRP A 68 -22.21 -16.66 22.22
N SER A 69 -22.92 -17.70 22.67
CA SER A 69 -22.45 -18.59 23.75
C SER A 69 -21.23 -19.40 23.30
N LEU A 70 -21.27 -19.99 22.09
CA LEU A 70 -20.19 -20.77 21.50
C LEU A 70 -18.91 -19.93 21.37
N ILE A 71 -19.02 -18.71 20.82
CA ILE A 71 -17.89 -17.79 20.67
C ILE A 71 -17.42 -17.22 22.02
N ASN A 72 -18.33 -16.93 22.96
CA ASN A 72 -17.96 -16.54 24.32
C ASN A 72 -17.12 -17.63 25.00
N ASP A 73 -17.59 -18.87 25.01
CA ASP A 73 -16.96 -19.96 25.74
C ASP A 73 -15.58 -20.30 25.15
N GLU A 74 -15.44 -20.19 23.84
CA GLU A 74 -14.16 -20.33 23.16
C GLU A 74 -13.19 -19.17 23.47
N ILE A 75 -13.69 -17.94 23.55
CA ILE A 75 -12.94 -16.80 24.11
C ILE A 75 -12.55 -17.08 25.58
N GLN A 76 -13.41 -17.70 26.40
CA GLN A 76 -13.07 -18.05 27.79
C GLN A 76 -11.91 -19.06 27.90
N ARG A 77 -11.76 -19.99 26.95
CA ARG A 77 -10.69 -21.01 26.96
C ARG A 77 -9.30 -20.49 26.59
N ARG A 78 -9.21 -19.41 25.81
CA ARG A 78 -7.93 -18.93 25.23
C ARG A 78 -7.05 -18.15 26.21
N ASN A 79 -5.75 -18.45 26.25
CA ASN A 79 -4.79 -17.61 26.98
C ASN A 79 -4.61 -16.26 26.27
N THR A 80 -4.44 -15.19 27.06
CA THR A 80 -4.23 -13.82 26.58
C THR A 80 -2.93 -13.28 27.17
N THR A 81 -1.98 -12.93 26.32
CA THR A 81 -0.64 -12.47 26.74
C THR A 81 -0.60 -10.99 27.12
N ASN A 82 -1.49 -10.14 26.57
CA ASN A 82 -1.53 -8.73 26.98
C ASN A 82 -2.90 -8.01 26.89
N TYR A 83 -2.97 -6.89 27.62
CA TYR A 83 -3.98 -5.83 27.68
C TYR A 83 -5.50 -6.14 27.50
N GLU A 84 -6.22 -5.98 28.62
CA GLU A 84 -7.66 -5.63 28.72
C GLU A 84 -8.73 -6.67 28.35
N ASN A 85 -8.40 -7.86 27.84
CA ASN A 85 -9.37 -8.96 27.66
C ASN A 85 -10.56 -8.61 26.72
N LYS A 86 -10.29 -7.96 25.57
CA LYS A 86 -11.30 -7.43 24.62
C LYS A 86 -11.19 -8.05 23.22
N TRP A 87 -12.33 -8.39 22.64
CA TRP A 87 -12.50 -8.84 21.25
C TRP A 87 -13.38 -7.88 20.46
N ARG A 88 -12.92 -7.48 19.27
CA ARG A 88 -13.66 -6.65 18.31
C ARG A 88 -14.71 -7.49 17.57
N ILE A 89 -15.91 -6.96 17.45
CA ILE A 89 -17.10 -7.63 16.88
C ILE A 89 -17.80 -6.72 15.85
N GLY A 90 -18.71 -7.28 15.06
CA GLY A 90 -19.42 -6.59 13.98
C GLY A 90 -20.53 -5.63 14.41
N LEU A 91 -20.65 -5.30 15.70
CA LEU A 91 -21.72 -4.46 16.23
C LEU A 91 -21.39 -2.97 16.04
N LYS A 92 -22.20 -2.27 15.24
CA LYS A 92 -22.01 -0.87 14.89
C LYS A 92 -23.33 -0.09 14.80
N LYS A 93 -23.23 1.22 15.00
CA LYS A 93 -24.37 2.13 14.97
C LYS A 93 -24.64 2.61 13.54
N ARG A 94 -25.91 2.61 13.15
CA ARG A 94 -26.41 3.11 11.85
C ARG A 94 -27.74 3.82 12.08
N ALA A 95 -27.87 5.07 11.65
CA ALA A 95 -29.09 5.87 11.82
C ALA A 95 -29.65 5.83 13.27
N ARG A 96 -28.77 6.06 14.26
CA ARG A 96 -28.99 5.93 15.73
C ARG A 96 -29.21 4.52 16.28
N ASN A 97 -29.59 3.53 15.46
CA ASN A 97 -29.84 2.15 15.87
C ASN A 97 -28.56 1.29 15.86
N TRP A 98 -28.53 0.21 16.67
CA TRP A 98 -27.44 -0.78 16.66
C TRP A 98 -27.72 -1.92 15.68
N THR A 99 -26.73 -2.22 14.84
CA THR A 99 -26.83 -3.16 13.71
C THR A 99 -25.54 -3.97 13.56
N TRP A 100 -25.67 -5.20 13.10
CA TRP A 100 -24.55 -6.06 12.75
C TRP A 100 -23.94 -5.68 11.39
N VAL A 101 -22.72 -6.14 11.11
CA VAL A 101 -22.10 -5.97 9.78
C VAL A 101 -22.86 -6.72 8.70
N SER A 102 -23.45 -7.88 9.02
CA SER A 102 -24.43 -8.64 8.22
C SER A 102 -25.66 -7.81 7.77
N GLY A 103 -25.89 -6.66 8.40
CA GLY A 103 -27.07 -5.82 8.18
C GLY A 103 -28.28 -6.18 9.03
N ARG A 104 -28.22 -7.26 9.84
CA ARG A 104 -29.29 -7.59 10.79
C ARG A 104 -29.34 -6.58 11.95
N PRO A 105 -30.54 -6.31 12.52
CA PRO A 105 -30.66 -5.50 13.74
C PRO A 105 -30.15 -6.26 14.97
N LEU A 106 -29.76 -5.53 16.02
CA LEU A 106 -29.41 -6.13 17.31
C LEU A 106 -30.68 -6.69 18.01
N THR A 107 -30.96 -7.97 17.83
CA THR A 107 -32.07 -8.70 18.49
C THR A 107 -31.66 -9.23 19.87
N ILE A 108 -30.47 -9.84 19.97
CA ILE A 108 -29.94 -10.38 21.23
C ILE A 108 -28.99 -9.39 21.90
N SER A 109 -29.48 -8.66 22.89
CA SER A 109 -28.65 -7.71 23.64
C SER A 109 -27.75 -8.42 24.65
N LYS A 110 -26.47 -8.03 24.69
CA LYS A 110 -25.46 -8.44 25.69
C LYS A 110 -24.70 -7.24 26.25
N TRP A 111 -25.30 -6.06 26.24
CA TRP A 111 -24.71 -4.86 26.83
C TRP A 111 -24.39 -5.08 28.31
N GLY A 112 -23.16 -4.75 28.71
CA GLY A 112 -22.77 -4.72 30.12
C GLY A 112 -23.42 -3.54 30.86
N GLN A 113 -23.34 -3.53 32.19
CA GLN A 113 -24.01 -2.51 33.00
C GLN A 113 -23.63 -1.07 32.58
N GLY A 114 -24.65 -0.26 32.26
CA GLY A 114 -24.50 1.15 31.83
C GLY A 114 -24.27 1.37 30.34
N GLU A 115 -24.41 0.34 29.49
CA GLU A 115 -24.24 0.42 28.04
C GLU A 115 -25.58 0.31 27.28
N PRO A 116 -25.68 0.82 26.04
CA PRO A 116 -24.63 1.50 25.26
C PRO A 116 -24.47 2.97 25.64
N SER A 117 -23.23 3.41 25.90
CA SER A 117 -22.97 4.85 26.09
C SER A 117 -23.16 5.62 24.77
N GLY A 118 -23.92 6.73 24.85
CA GLY A 118 -24.76 7.20 23.74
C GLY A 118 -24.05 7.78 22.50
N GLU A 119 -22.74 7.99 22.53
CA GLU A 119 -22.01 8.81 21.55
C GLU A 119 -21.21 8.00 20.51
N GLN A 120 -21.10 6.68 20.69
CA GLN A 120 -20.05 5.87 20.03
C GLN A 120 -20.64 4.93 18.97
N ASP A 121 -19.94 4.78 17.83
CA ASP A 121 -20.47 4.09 16.64
C ASP A 121 -20.09 2.61 16.49
N ALA A 122 -19.27 2.06 17.39
CA ALA A 122 -18.87 0.66 17.38
C ALA A 122 -18.78 0.08 18.80
N ALA A 123 -18.87 -1.25 18.90
CA ALA A 123 -18.77 -1.98 20.16
C ALA A 123 -17.79 -3.17 20.08
N PHE A 124 -17.45 -3.68 21.26
CA PHE A 124 -16.53 -4.80 21.44
C PHE A 124 -16.97 -5.65 22.64
N MET A 125 -16.53 -6.91 22.68
CA MET A 125 -16.91 -7.93 23.64
C MET A 125 -15.78 -8.16 24.66
N TYR A 126 -16.11 -8.23 25.95
CA TYR A 126 -15.15 -8.60 27.00
C TYR A 126 -15.12 -10.10 27.22
N LYS A 127 -13.92 -10.70 27.33
CA LYS A 127 -13.76 -12.01 27.97
C LYS A 127 -14.15 -11.94 29.44
N ARG A 128 -13.63 -10.96 30.18
CA ARG A 128 -14.02 -10.67 31.56
C ARG A 128 -13.97 -9.17 31.83
N PHE A 129 -15.08 -8.59 32.31
CA PHE A 129 -15.17 -7.19 32.71
C PHE A 129 -14.81 -7.01 34.20
N ARG A 130 -14.61 -5.76 34.65
CA ARG A 130 -14.07 -5.44 36.00
C ARG A 130 -14.96 -5.92 37.17
N ASN A 131 -16.27 -6.01 36.96
CA ASN A 131 -17.24 -6.55 37.93
C ASN A 131 -17.34 -8.09 37.91
N GLY A 132 -16.62 -8.77 37.01
CA GLY A 132 -16.65 -10.22 36.84
C GLY A 132 -17.54 -10.74 35.70
N GLU A 133 -18.35 -9.90 35.05
CA GLU A 133 -19.17 -10.28 33.89
C GLU A 133 -18.32 -10.86 32.74
N ARG A 134 -18.89 -11.79 31.97
CA ARG A 134 -18.24 -12.46 30.83
C ARG A 134 -19.08 -12.32 29.56
N GLY A 135 -18.42 -12.15 28.42
CA GLY A 135 -19.04 -12.06 27.10
C GLY A 135 -19.84 -10.77 26.82
N VAL A 136 -19.82 -9.80 27.75
CA VAL A 136 -20.60 -8.57 27.66
C VAL A 136 -20.03 -7.58 26.65
N PHE A 137 -20.91 -6.90 25.92
CA PHE A 137 -20.59 -5.85 24.97
C PHE A 137 -20.48 -4.50 25.69
N ARG A 138 -19.52 -3.65 25.30
CA ARG A 138 -19.48 -2.21 25.65
C ARG A 138 -19.12 -1.38 24.42
N THR A 139 -19.46 -0.09 24.44
CA THR A 139 -19.15 0.82 23.33
C THR A 139 -17.72 1.37 23.40
N TYR A 140 -17.24 1.88 22.26
CA TYR A 140 -15.83 2.21 22.03
C TYR A 140 -15.38 3.60 22.57
N ASN A 141 -14.53 3.63 23.61
CA ASN A 141 -13.99 4.88 24.16
C ASN A 141 -12.76 5.44 23.42
N ASN A 142 -12.55 6.76 23.49
CA ASN A 142 -11.48 7.52 22.83
C ASN A 142 -10.04 7.25 23.35
N GLU A 143 -9.85 6.26 24.23
CA GLU A 143 -8.53 5.78 24.66
C GLU A 143 -8.19 4.39 24.06
N SER A 144 -9.19 3.62 23.62
CA SER A 144 -9.04 2.27 23.06
C SER A 144 -8.57 2.25 21.58
N TRP A 145 -8.10 3.38 21.03
CA TRP A 145 -7.52 3.45 19.68
C TRP A 145 -6.01 3.20 19.65
N LYS A 146 -5.30 3.54 20.74
CA LYS A 146 -3.86 3.33 20.87
C LYS A 146 -3.47 1.88 21.25
N LYS A 147 -4.46 1.00 21.44
CA LYS A 147 -4.28 -0.34 21.99
C LYS A 147 -4.62 -1.42 20.96
N GLN A 148 -3.75 -2.41 20.90
CA GLN A 148 -3.98 -3.68 20.25
C GLN A 148 -5.10 -4.43 20.98
N HIS A 149 -6.08 -4.94 20.23
CA HIS A 149 -7.18 -5.76 20.74
C HIS A 149 -7.50 -6.86 19.73
N ALA A 150 -7.74 -8.07 20.24
CA ALA A 150 -8.13 -9.23 19.45
C ALA A 150 -9.45 -9.01 18.69
N TYR A 151 -9.76 -9.88 17.74
CA TYR A 151 -10.95 -9.79 16.88
C TYR A 151 -11.53 -11.18 16.63
N VAL A 152 -12.79 -11.23 16.22
CA VAL A 152 -13.43 -12.45 15.73
C VAL A 152 -14.00 -12.20 14.34
N CYS A 153 -13.63 -13.07 13.39
CA CYS A 153 -14.24 -13.12 12.06
C CYS A 153 -15.32 -14.18 11.99
N GLU A 154 -16.30 -13.93 11.14
CA GLU A 154 -17.27 -14.90 10.64
C GLU A 154 -17.12 -15.00 9.12
N ILE A 155 -17.01 -16.23 8.60
CA ILE A 155 -16.74 -16.52 7.18
C ILE A 155 -17.78 -17.54 6.69
N PRO A 156 -18.62 -17.22 5.68
CA PRO A 156 -19.60 -18.17 5.14
C PRO A 156 -18.95 -19.44 4.58
N LYS A 157 -19.59 -20.60 4.77
CA LYS A 157 -19.17 -21.88 4.19
C LYS A 157 -19.39 -21.94 2.67
N ASP A 158 -20.49 -21.37 2.20
CA ASP A 158 -20.83 -21.27 0.79
C ASP A 158 -20.44 -19.90 0.22
N SER A 159 -19.18 -19.77 -0.18
CA SER A 159 -18.68 -18.67 -1.03
C SER A 159 -18.38 -19.16 -2.46
N SER A 160 -19.23 -20.05 -2.98
CA SER A 160 -19.21 -20.43 -4.39
C SER A 160 -19.55 -19.23 -5.28
N ILE A 161 -18.77 -19.05 -6.35
CA ILE A 161 -18.73 -17.86 -7.20
C ILE A 161 -20.13 -17.47 -7.70
N SER A 162 -20.66 -16.35 -7.20
CA SER A 162 -21.85 -15.71 -7.76
C SER A 162 -21.48 -14.83 -8.97
N SER A 163 -21.13 -15.48 -10.07
CA SER A 163 -21.09 -14.89 -11.42
C SER A 163 -22.29 -15.38 -12.24
N VAL A 164 -22.68 -14.63 -13.27
CA VAL A 164 -23.91 -14.85 -14.08
C VAL A 164 -25.17 -14.54 -13.23
N THR A 165 -26.19 -13.81 -13.70
CA THR A 165 -26.67 -13.58 -15.08
C THR A 165 -26.51 -12.15 -15.59
N SER A 166 -26.19 -12.05 -16.88
CA SER A 166 -26.53 -10.87 -17.70
C SER A 166 -27.76 -11.25 -18.54
N SER A 167 -28.84 -10.47 -18.46
CA SER A 167 -30.05 -10.67 -19.26
C SER A 167 -30.81 -9.35 -19.42
N THR A 168 -30.87 -8.92 -20.67
CA THR A 168 -31.64 -7.79 -21.23
C THR A 168 -33.05 -7.58 -20.65
N LEU A 169 -33.37 -6.32 -20.34
CA LEU A 169 -34.71 -5.74 -20.59
C LEU A 169 -34.55 -4.38 -21.30
N LEU A 170 -35.59 -3.97 -22.03
CA LEU A 170 -35.50 -2.94 -23.07
C LEU A 170 -35.68 -1.52 -22.52
N SER A 171 -35.00 -0.56 -23.16
CA SER A 171 -35.45 0.83 -23.25
C SER A 171 -36.06 1.08 -24.64
N PRO A 172 -37.13 1.89 -24.75
CA PRO A 172 -37.84 2.10 -26.02
C PRO A 172 -37.05 2.99 -27.00
N ARG A 173 -37.35 2.85 -28.29
CA ARG A 173 -36.86 3.74 -29.34
C ARG A 173 -37.54 5.10 -29.31
N ILE A 174 -36.85 6.11 -29.84
CA ILE A 174 -37.48 7.23 -30.54
C ILE A 174 -37.01 7.12 -31.99
N ASP A 175 -37.90 6.70 -32.88
CA ASP A 175 -37.70 6.75 -34.33
C ASP A 175 -38.23 8.09 -34.86
N LEU A 176 -37.49 8.77 -35.74
CA LEU A 176 -38.06 9.76 -36.65
C LEU A 176 -37.32 9.73 -38.01
N ALA A 177 -38.12 9.82 -39.08
CA ALA A 177 -37.70 9.68 -40.49
C ALA A 177 -37.01 10.98 -41.02
N THR A 178 -36.47 11.09 -42.24
CA THR A 178 -36.90 10.48 -43.51
C THR A 178 -35.79 10.41 -44.59
N SER A 179 -36.01 9.55 -45.59
CA SER A 179 -35.31 9.41 -46.88
C SER A 179 -35.58 10.61 -47.85
N PRO A 180 -35.07 10.67 -49.12
CA PRO A 180 -34.33 9.67 -49.92
C PRO A 180 -33.12 10.16 -50.75
N SER A 181 -32.49 9.23 -51.47
CA SER A 181 -31.61 9.44 -52.66
C SER A 181 -32.41 9.11 -53.95
N PRO A 182 -31.98 9.50 -55.19
CA PRO A 182 -31.26 8.52 -56.03
C PRO A 182 -30.35 9.06 -57.18
N SER A 183 -29.51 8.16 -57.74
CA SER A 183 -28.99 8.13 -59.14
C SER A 183 -28.02 9.25 -59.62
N ALA A 184 -27.09 9.05 -60.57
CA ALA A 184 -26.86 7.97 -61.54
C ALA A 184 -25.35 7.76 -61.92
N SER A 185 -25.07 6.78 -62.78
CA SER A 185 -23.81 6.60 -63.58
C SER A 185 -24.17 6.68 -65.10
N PRO A 186 -23.31 6.49 -66.16
CA PRO A 186 -22.22 5.48 -66.30
C PRO A 186 -20.97 5.79 -67.21
N SER A 187 -19.94 4.92 -67.13
CA SER A 187 -18.97 4.48 -68.20
C SER A 187 -18.07 5.53 -68.93
N SER A 188 -17.01 5.20 -69.72
CA SER A 188 -16.53 3.94 -70.35
C SER A 188 -15.01 3.89 -70.72
N SER A 189 -14.33 2.73 -70.50
CA SER A 189 -13.27 2.10 -71.36
C SER A 189 -11.91 2.84 -71.62
N LEU A 190 -10.77 2.29 -72.11
CA LEU A 190 -10.36 1.04 -72.84
C LEU A 190 -8.95 0.49 -72.41
N SER A 191 -8.49 -0.61 -73.02
CA SER A 191 -7.11 -1.19 -73.04
C SER A 191 -6.78 -1.69 -74.49
N PRO A 192 -5.57 -2.17 -74.95
CA PRO A 192 -4.60 -3.07 -74.27
C PRO A 192 -3.07 -2.86 -74.61
N SER A 193 -2.24 -3.93 -74.44
CA SER A 193 -0.74 -4.08 -74.48
C SER A 193 -0.11 -4.34 -75.90
N PRO A 194 1.12 -4.91 -76.15
CA PRO A 194 2.31 -5.31 -75.31
C PRO A 194 3.78 -5.17 -75.88
N ARG A 195 4.82 -5.27 -74.99
CA ARG A 195 6.24 -5.77 -75.17
C ARG A 195 7.18 -5.15 -76.28
N PRO A 196 8.50 -5.50 -76.46
CA PRO A 196 9.36 -6.61 -75.94
C PRO A 196 10.69 -6.21 -75.22
N SER A 197 11.64 -7.16 -75.08
CA SER A 197 13.01 -7.08 -74.48
C SER A 197 14.05 -7.67 -75.47
N PRO A 198 15.40 -7.56 -75.32
CA PRO A 198 16.27 -8.04 -74.20
C PRO A 198 17.31 -6.95 -73.76
N SER A 199 18.59 -7.12 -73.29
CA SER A 199 19.54 -8.26 -73.16
C SER A 199 20.73 -8.01 -72.18
N SER A 200 21.56 -9.04 -71.99
CA SER A 200 23.02 -9.13 -71.64
C SER A 200 23.89 -7.84 -71.67
N SER A 201 24.93 -7.57 -70.84
CA SER A 201 25.88 -8.38 -70.01
C SER A 201 26.84 -7.40 -69.24
N PRO A 202 27.87 -7.80 -68.44
CA PRO A 202 28.18 -9.06 -67.72
C PRO A 202 28.53 -8.84 -66.20
N PHE A 203 29.04 -9.88 -65.51
CA PHE A 203 29.52 -9.88 -64.10
C PHE A 203 30.90 -9.21 -63.89
N PRO A 204 31.25 -8.81 -62.65
CA PRO A 204 32.33 -9.54 -61.96
C PRO A 204 32.15 -9.78 -60.44
N SER A 205 32.78 -10.87 -59.97
CA SER A 205 33.21 -11.30 -58.61
C SER A 205 32.48 -10.86 -57.31
N PRO A 206 32.22 -11.80 -56.36
CA PRO A 206 31.69 -11.48 -55.03
C PRO A 206 32.77 -11.02 -54.03
N SER A 207 32.43 -10.06 -53.17
CA SER A 207 33.13 -9.81 -51.91
C SER A 207 32.79 -10.88 -50.85
N PRO A 208 33.66 -11.12 -49.85
CA PRO A 208 33.39 -12.11 -48.80
C PRO A 208 32.19 -11.69 -47.93
N SER A 209 31.37 -12.68 -47.54
CA SER A 209 30.24 -12.48 -46.64
C SER A 209 30.68 -11.89 -45.29
N PRO A 210 29.87 -11.02 -44.66
CA PRO A 210 30.11 -10.64 -43.27
C PRO A 210 29.99 -11.89 -42.37
N SER A 211 30.98 -12.07 -41.50
CA SER A 211 30.92 -13.08 -40.44
C SER A 211 29.68 -12.83 -39.55
N PRO A 212 28.96 -13.86 -39.08
CA PRO A 212 27.78 -13.66 -38.26
C PRO A 212 28.13 -12.82 -37.02
N SER A 213 27.37 -11.74 -36.80
CA SER A 213 27.45 -10.98 -35.55
C SER A 213 27.24 -11.93 -34.36
N PRO A 214 27.92 -11.71 -33.22
CA PRO A 214 27.74 -12.56 -32.05
C PRO A 214 26.26 -12.58 -31.67
N SER A 215 25.69 -13.78 -31.56
CA SER A 215 24.32 -13.94 -31.09
C SER A 215 24.17 -13.18 -29.77
N GLN A 216 23.19 -12.30 -29.68
CA GLN A 216 22.86 -11.67 -28.41
C GLN A 216 22.59 -12.79 -27.41
N SER A 217 23.34 -12.80 -26.31
CA SER A 217 23.07 -13.71 -25.20
C SER A 217 21.64 -13.46 -24.74
N PRO A 218 20.81 -14.51 -24.49
CA PRO A 218 19.44 -14.29 -24.03
C PRO A 218 19.46 -13.40 -22.79
N SER A 219 18.66 -12.33 -22.80
CA SER A 219 18.55 -11.43 -21.65
C SER A 219 18.22 -12.26 -20.41
N PRO A 220 18.87 -12.01 -19.26
CA PRO A 220 18.63 -12.78 -18.05
C PRO A 220 17.14 -12.73 -17.70
N SER A 221 16.56 -13.89 -17.39
CA SER A 221 15.17 -13.97 -16.95
C SER A 221 14.96 -13.05 -15.74
N PRO A 222 13.90 -12.22 -15.72
CA PRO A 222 13.71 -11.23 -14.67
C PRO A 222 13.60 -11.91 -13.30
N SER A 223 14.15 -11.28 -12.26
CA SER A 223 14.17 -11.88 -10.91
C SER A 223 12.74 -12.05 -10.35
N PRO A 224 12.49 -12.95 -9.38
CA PRO A 224 11.17 -13.09 -8.75
C PRO A 224 10.65 -11.77 -8.18
N VAL A 225 11.55 -10.95 -7.63
CA VAL A 225 11.28 -9.61 -7.10
C VAL A 225 10.87 -8.61 -8.19
N GLU A 226 11.55 -8.64 -9.33
CA GLU A 226 11.26 -7.79 -10.50
C GLU A 226 9.94 -8.19 -11.18
N GLN A 227 9.67 -9.51 -11.27
CA GLN A 227 8.39 -10.04 -11.75
C GLN A 227 7.24 -9.59 -10.84
N LEU A 228 7.41 -9.67 -9.51
CA LEU A 228 6.43 -9.20 -8.54
C LEU A 228 6.18 -7.69 -8.71
N ALA A 229 7.21 -6.85 -8.82
CA ALA A 229 7.01 -5.42 -9.05
C ALA A 229 6.24 -5.13 -10.34
N LYS A 230 6.55 -5.82 -11.45
CA LYS A 230 5.82 -5.70 -12.72
C LYS A 230 4.35 -6.13 -12.60
N GLU A 231 4.03 -7.17 -11.83
CA GLU A 231 2.65 -7.57 -11.51
C GLU A 231 1.90 -6.43 -10.80
N TYR A 232 2.51 -5.79 -9.79
CA TYR A 232 1.86 -4.74 -9.02
C TYR A 232 1.77 -3.41 -9.76
N VAL A 233 2.78 -3.02 -10.55
CA VAL A 233 2.68 -1.89 -11.49
C VAL A 233 1.50 -2.09 -12.47
N SER A 234 1.31 -3.31 -12.97
CA SER A 234 0.17 -3.65 -13.84
C SER A 234 -1.19 -3.51 -13.12
N LYS A 235 -1.29 -3.95 -11.86
CA LYS A 235 -2.53 -3.85 -11.07
C LYS A 235 -3.09 -2.43 -10.98
N PHE A 236 -2.25 -1.40 -10.80
CA PHE A 236 -2.72 0.00 -10.78
C PHE A 236 -3.42 0.40 -12.08
N GLY A 237 -2.96 -0.11 -13.23
CA GLY A 237 -3.59 0.11 -14.53
C GLY A 237 -4.98 -0.53 -14.67
N GLY A 238 -5.26 -1.59 -13.89
CA GLY A 238 -6.58 -2.23 -13.83
C GLY A 238 -7.59 -1.51 -12.92
N ILE A 239 -7.17 -0.57 -12.08
CA ILE A 239 -8.07 0.13 -11.15
C ILE A 239 -8.86 1.21 -11.90
N ASN A 240 -10.19 1.08 -11.91
CA ASN A 240 -11.06 2.04 -12.58
C ASN A 240 -11.12 3.39 -11.81
N ILE A 241 -10.24 4.30 -12.22
CA ILE A 241 -10.07 5.66 -11.68
C ILE A 241 -11.28 6.61 -11.88
N THR A 242 -12.42 6.13 -12.42
CA THR A 242 -13.71 6.86 -12.32
C THR A 242 -14.35 6.75 -10.93
N ARG A 243 -13.98 5.74 -10.14
CA ARG A 243 -14.61 5.44 -8.84
C ARG A 243 -13.98 6.29 -7.73
N ARG A 244 -14.81 6.87 -6.86
CA ARG A 244 -14.34 7.62 -5.67
C ARG A 244 -13.59 6.75 -4.64
N THR A 245 -13.66 5.42 -4.75
CA THR A 245 -12.92 4.47 -3.91
C THR A 245 -11.57 4.06 -4.51
N SER A 246 -11.25 4.50 -5.73
CA SER A 246 -10.09 3.97 -6.47
C SER A 246 -8.75 4.34 -5.84
N LEU A 247 -8.68 5.44 -5.08
CA LEU A 247 -7.45 5.82 -4.37
C LEU A 247 -7.20 4.89 -3.17
N GLN A 248 -8.25 4.50 -2.44
CA GLN A 248 -8.16 3.50 -1.37
C GLN A 248 -7.81 2.12 -1.93
N GLU A 249 -8.34 1.76 -3.10
CA GLU A 249 -7.98 0.52 -3.82
C GLU A 249 -6.50 0.53 -4.25
N ALA A 250 -5.98 1.65 -4.76
CA ALA A 250 -4.56 1.79 -5.11
C ALA A 250 -3.64 1.70 -3.89
N VAL A 251 -4.01 2.36 -2.78
CA VAL A 251 -3.27 2.23 -1.51
C VAL A 251 -3.25 0.77 -1.05
N ALA A 252 -4.39 0.06 -1.06
CA ALA A 252 -4.45 -1.35 -0.68
C ALA A 252 -3.58 -2.27 -1.57
N VAL A 253 -3.49 -2.00 -2.88
CA VAL A 253 -2.57 -2.70 -3.80
C VAL A 253 -1.10 -2.48 -3.41
N PHE A 254 -0.73 -1.27 -2.98
CA PHE A 254 0.61 -1.01 -2.43
C PHE A 254 0.83 -1.73 -1.08
N GLU A 255 -0.18 -1.80 -0.20
CA GLU A 255 -0.04 -2.51 1.08
C GLU A 255 0.22 -4.02 0.86
N ASP A 256 -0.55 -4.65 -0.03
CA ASP A 256 -0.37 -6.05 -0.43
C ASP A 256 1.03 -6.29 -1.05
N PHE A 257 1.54 -5.36 -1.88
CA PHE A 257 2.93 -5.41 -2.35
C PHE A 257 3.93 -5.41 -1.18
N THR A 258 3.83 -4.46 -0.24
CA THR A 258 4.78 -4.37 0.89
C THR A 258 4.78 -5.64 1.77
N LEU A 259 3.64 -6.32 1.88
CA LEU A 259 3.52 -7.58 2.61
C LEU A 259 4.16 -8.76 1.87
N LYS A 260 3.93 -8.87 0.55
CA LYS A 260 4.53 -9.96 -0.26
C LYS A 260 6.03 -9.79 -0.44
N ILE A 261 6.51 -8.58 -0.75
CA ILE A 261 7.94 -8.36 -0.91
C ILE A 261 8.69 -8.64 0.40
N LYS A 262 8.14 -8.26 1.56
CA LYS A 262 8.72 -8.58 2.88
C LYS A 262 8.87 -10.08 3.11
N ASN A 263 7.98 -10.91 2.57
CA ASN A 263 8.09 -12.37 2.68
C ASN A 263 9.14 -12.94 1.72
N VAL A 264 9.24 -12.43 0.49
CA VAL A 264 10.30 -12.82 -0.46
C VAL A 264 11.69 -12.49 0.08
N THR A 265 11.83 -11.39 0.85
CA THR A 265 13.10 -10.92 1.42
C THR A 265 13.46 -11.51 2.79
N LYS A 266 12.80 -12.58 3.24
CA LYS A 266 13.14 -13.24 4.53
C LYS A 266 14.42 -14.07 4.44
N ASP A 267 14.66 -14.67 3.27
CA ASP A 267 15.91 -15.36 2.98
C ASP A 267 17.02 -14.35 2.65
N LYS A 268 18.28 -14.71 2.96
CA LYS A 268 19.41 -13.76 2.90
C LYS A 268 19.84 -13.46 1.47
N ALA A 269 19.17 -12.46 0.89
CA ALA A 269 19.38 -11.97 -0.47
C ALA A 269 20.84 -11.55 -0.78
N GLY A 270 21.28 -11.84 -2.00
CA GLY A 270 22.59 -11.42 -2.52
C GLY A 270 22.66 -9.92 -2.83
N ILE A 271 23.85 -9.36 -3.02
CA ILE A 271 24.03 -7.91 -3.27
C ILE A 271 23.30 -7.45 -4.54
N GLU A 272 23.36 -8.24 -5.62
CA GLU A 272 22.63 -8.02 -6.88
C GLU A 272 21.11 -7.98 -6.67
N GLU A 273 20.62 -8.87 -5.80
CA GLU A 273 19.21 -9.02 -5.45
C GLU A 273 18.74 -7.88 -4.54
N VAL A 274 19.57 -7.39 -3.61
CA VAL A 274 19.30 -6.18 -2.81
C VAL A 274 19.23 -4.92 -3.68
N LYS A 275 20.06 -4.79 -4.71
CA LYS A 275 19.97 -3.69 -5.69
C LYS A 275 18.68 -3.76 -6.52
N THR A 276 18.33 -4.98 -6.95
CA THR A 276 17.11 -5.26 -7.70
C THR A 276 15.85 -5.02 -6.86
N LEU A 277 15.89 -5.39 -5.58
CA LEU A 277 14.86 -5.14 -4.56
C LEU A 277 14.61 -3.64 -4.36
N LYS A 278 15.66 -2.87 -4.08
CA LYS A 278 15.56 -1.40 -3.90
C LYS A 278 14.92 -0.76 -5.12
N THR A 279 15.37 -1.14 -6.31
CA THR A 279 14.78 -0.70 -7.59
C THR A 279 13.30 -1.06 -7.72
N SER A 280 12.96 -2.32 -7.49
CA SER A 280 11.60 -2.86 -7.61
C SER A 280 10.61 -2.22 -6.63
N ILE A 281 11.07 -1.91 -5.41
CA ILE A 281 10.27 -1.20 -4.41
C ILE A 281 9.93 0.22 -4.89
N PHE A 282 10.91 0.99 -5.36
CA PHE A 282 10.68 2.37 -5.79
C PHE A 282 9.87 2.46 -7.10
N GLU A 283 9.96 1.47 -8.00
CA GLU A 283 9.12 1.43 -9.21
C GLU A 283 7.62 1.21 -8.88
N VAL A 284 7.31 0.44 -7.83
CA VAL A 284 5.92 0.28 -7.34
C VAL A 284 5.45 1.53 -6.57
N ALA A 285 6.37 2.25 -5.90
CA ALA A 285 6.07 3.51 -5.23
C ALA A 285 5.78 4.65 -6.23
N GLU A 286 6.62 4.82 -7.27
CA GLU A 286 6.38 5.75 -8.39
C GLU A 286 5.02 5.46 -9.09
N ALA A 287 4.57 4.20 -9.13
CA ALA A 287 3.28 3.82 -9.70
C ALA A 287 2.08 4.27 -8.85
N VAL A 288 2.09 4.10 -7.52
CA VAL A 288 1.01 4.60 -6.65
C VAL A 288 1.01 6.13 -6.55
N GLU A 289 2.19 6.76 -6.60
CA GLU A 289 2.36 8.22 -6.69
C GLU A 289 1.72 8.79 -7.96
N LYS A 290 2.00 8.19 -9.12
CA LYS A 290 1.38 8.57 -10.39
C LYS A 290 -0.12 8.31 -10.40
N PHE A 291 -0.59 7.23 -9.77
CA PHE A 291 -2.03 6.99 -9.61
C PHE A 291 -2.71 8.07 -8.76
N ALA A 292 -2.08 8.49 -7.65
CA ALA A 292 -2.62 9.51 -6.76
C ALA A 292 -2.76 10.89 -7.44
N LEU A 293 -1.76 11.32 -8.22
CA LEU A 293 -1.83 12.54 -9.04
C LEU A 293 -2.98 12.47 -10.06
N ASN A 294 -3.07 11.38 -10.83
CA ASN A 294 -4.14 11.17 -11.80
C ASN A 294 -5.54 11.16 -11.17
N TYR A 295 -5.68 10.57 -9.98
CA TYR A 295 -6.93 10.58 -9.24
C TYR A 295 -7.27 11.99 -8.75
N GLY A 296 -6.29 12.71 -8.20
CA GLY A 296 -6.43 14.10 -7.76
C GLY A 296 -6.94 15.00 -8.89
N ASN A 297 -6.28 14.98 -10.05
CA ASN A 297 -6.70 15.72 -11.25
C ASN A 297 -8.14 15.42 -11.72
N ARG A 298 -8.66 14.21 -11.41
CA ARG A 298 -10.02 13.83 -11.79
C ARG A 298 -11.07 14.24 -10.77
N HIS A 299 -10.80 13.97 -9.49
CA HIS A 299 -11.79 14.02 -8.40
C HIS A 299 -11.71 15.26 -7.50
N LEU A 300 -10.57 15.95 -7.44
CA LEU A 300 -10.42 17.18 -6.66
C LEU A 300 -10.78 18.38 -7.53
N ARG A 301 -11.95 18.97 -7.27
CA ARG A 301 -12.53 20.10 -7.99
C ARG A 301 -13.24 21.04 -7.03
N GLU A 302 -13.20 22.34 -7.34
CA GLU A 302 -13.99 23.41 -6.72
C GLU A 302 -14.01 23.36 -5.18
N MET A 303 -15.02 22.73 -4.58
CA MET A 303 -15.18 22.64 -3.12
C MET A 303 -14.32 21.58 -2.43
N ARG A 304 -13.72 20.63 -3.17
CA ARG A 304 -12.82 19.61 -2.60
C ARG A 304 -11.42 19.74 -3.19
N LEU A 305 -10.60 20.56 -2.54
CA LEU A 305 -9.21 20.80 -2.95
C LEU A 305 -8.21 19.78 -2.39
N SER A 306 -8.59 18.92 -1.45
CA SER A 306 -7.69 17.89 -0.89
C SER A 306 -8.40 16.59 -0.47
N GLU A 307 -7.61 15.52 -0.37
CA GLU A 307 -8.00 14.22 0.20
C GLU A 307 -6.81 13.60 0.94
N ARG A 308 -7.03 13.12 2.17
CA ARG A 308 -6.03 12.45 3.03
C ARG A 308 -6.45 11.00 3.25
N ILE A 309 -5.55 10.07 2.98
CA ILE A 309 -5.69 8.65 3.36
C ILE A 309 -4.68 8.34 4.46
N VAL A 310 -5.17 7.71 5.53
CA VAL A 310 -4.34 7.07 6.55
C VAL A 310 -4.53 5.58 6.41
N SER A 311 -3.44 4.84 6.17
CA SER A 311 -3.44 3.39 5.97
C SER A 311 -2.43 2.72 6.91
N PRO A 312 -2.52 1.40 7.14
CA PRO A 312 -1.51 0.64 7.86
C PRO A 312 -0.04 0.81 7.42
N LYS A 313 0.24 1.11 6.14
CA LYS A 313 1.59 1.22 5.53
C LYS A 313 2.02 2.63 5.13
N MET A 314 1.07 3.55 4.89
CA MET A 314 1.39 4.94 4.53
C MET A 314 0.38 5.96 5.07
N VAL A 315 0.79 7.22 5.10
CA VAL A 315 -0.12 8.37 5.01
C VAL A 315 0.11 9.05 3.66
N LEU A 316 -0.99 9.35 2.97
CA LEU A 316 -1.05 10.03 1.69
C LEU A 316 -1.92 11.28 1.84
N VAL A 317 -1.42 12.43 1.40
CA VAL A 317 -2.24 13.62 1.12
C VAL A 317 -2.08 13.98 -0.35
N ILE A 318 -3.22 14.18 -1.02
CA ILE A 318 -3.29 14.85 -2.31
C ILE A 318 -4.00 16.20 -2.15
N GLN A 319 -3.48 17.23 -2.82
CA GLN A 319 -4.03 18.59 -2.77
C GLN A 319 -3.82 19.32 -4.09
N LYS A 320 -4.83 20.06 -4.54
CA LYS A 320 -4.65 21.09 -5.57
C LYS A 320 -4.22 22.39 -4.91
N ALA A 321 -3.03 22.88 -5.26
CA ALA A 321 -2.41 24.09 -4.73
C ALA A 321 -2.16 25.12 -5.85
N TYR A 322 -2.01 26.40 -5.51
CA TYR A 322 -2.01 27.51 -6.47
C TYR A 322 -0.96 28.57 -6.14
N HIS A 323 -0.39 29.21 -7.17
CA HIS A 323 0.67 30.21 -7.02
C HIS A 323 0.27 31.44 -6.17
N LEU A 324 -0.85 32.09 -6.51
CA LEU A 324 -1.08 33.51 -6.18
C LEU A 324 -1.89 33.82 -4.90
N ASN A 325 -2.51 32.84 -4.23
CA ASN A 325 -3.41 33.12 -3.10
C ASN A 325 -3.58 31.98 -2.08
N ALA A 326 -2.72 30.95 -2.12
CA ALA A 326 -2.76 29.86 -1.15
C ALA A 326 -1.62 29.97 -0.14
N SER A 327 -1.85 29.47 1.08
CA SER A 327 -0.75 28.94 1.89
C SER A 327 -0.01 27.86 1.09
N GLY A 328 1.28 27.66 1.36
CA GLY A 328 2.04 26.57 0.76
C GLY A 328 1.40 25.19 1.03
N PHE A 329 1.91 24.17 0.34
CA PHE A 329 1.59 22.80 0.73
C PHE A 329 2.33 22.50 2.03
N ASP A 330 1.59 22.47 3.14
CA ASP A 330 2.03 21.97 4.44
C ASP A 330 1.39 20.59 4.65
N PHE A 331 2.25 19.58 4.73
CA PHE A 331 1.89 18.27 5.23
C PHE A 331 2.48 18.10 6.63
N GLU A 332 1.65 17.68 7.58
CA GLU A 332 2.13 17.14 8.85
C GLU A 332 1.51 15.75 9.16
N GLU A 333 2.34 14.84 9.67
CA GLU A 333 1.91 13.65 10.39
C GLU A 333 2.50 13.66 11.81
N GLN A 334 1.69 14.20 12.72
CA GLN A 334 1.94 14.38 14.15
C GLN A 334 2.44 13.10 14.84
N GLN A 335 1.93 11.91 14.47
CA GLN A 335 2.35 10.66 15.11
C GLN A 335 3.84 10.34 14.89
N TRP A 336 4.44 10.82 13.78
CA TRP A 336 5.83 10.52 13.41
C TRP A 336 6.72 11.77 13.33
N ARG A 337 6.21 12.96 13.70
CA ARG A 337 6.89 14.27 13.54
C ARG A 337 7.38 14.54 12.11
N ALA A 338 6.70 13.96 11.12
CA ALA A 338 7.05 14.09 9.71
C ALA A 338 6.38 15.34 9.11
N ARG A 339 7.14 16.23 8.47
CA ARG A 339 6.60 17.41 7.76
C ARG A 339 7.18 17.60 6.37
N ILE A 340 6.38 18.15 5.44
CA ILE A 340 6.80 18.50 4.09
C ILE A 340 6.22 19.89 3.75
N ASP A 341 7.08 20.89 3.60
CA ASP A 341 6.72 22.26 3.23
C ASP A 341 7.12 22.56 1.78
N ILE A 342 6.16 22.91 0.90
CA ILE A 342 6.43 23.46 -0.43
C ILE A 342 5.83 24.85 -0.54
N ALA A 343 6.68 25.86 -0.78
CA ALA A 343 6.28 27.25 -0.99
C ALA A 343 5.39 27.41 -2.23
N SER A 344 4.41 28.31 -2.16
CA SER A 344 3.42 28.54 -3.22
C SER A 344 4.02 29.04 -4.54
N SER A 345 5.19 29.67 -4.48
CA SER A 345 6.02 30.06 -5.64
C SER A 345 6.39 28.90 -6.58
N ASN A 346 6.29 27.65 -6.12
CA ASN A 346 6.55 26.45 -6.92
C ASN A 346 5.33 25.91 -7.68
N PHE A 347 4.13 26.44 -7.44
CA PHE A 347 2.90 25.98 -8.10
C PHE A 347 2.58 26.81 -9.34
N GLU A 348 1.78 26.24 -10.24
CA GLU A 348 1.24 26.95 -11.40
C GLU A 348 0.08 27.89 -11.01
N GLU A 349 -0.18 28.90 -11.85
CA GLU A 349 -1.28 29.84 -11.65
C GLU A 349 -2.66 29.19 -11.83
N ASN A 350 -2.78 28.23 -12.76
CA ASN A 350 -3.98 27.39 -12.95
C ASN A 350 -4.10 26.26 -11.90
N GLY A 351 -3.09 26.13 -11.05
CA GLY A 351 -2.98 25.24 -9.90
C GLY A 351 -2.42 23.86 -10.21
N SER A 352 -1.35 23.50 -9.50
CA SER A 352 -0.70 22.18 -9.56
C SER A 352 -1.41 21.17 -8.64
N MET A 353 -1.45 19.91 -9.06
CA MET A 353 -1.78 18.78 -8.20
C MET A 353 -0.51 18.31 -7.48
N VAL A 354 -0.54 18.30 -6.14
CA VAL A 354 0.55 17.83 -5.29
C VAL A 354 0.12 16.54 -4.62
N ALA A 355 0.99 15.52 -4.60
CA ALA A 355 0.79 14.29 -3.86
C ALA A 355 2.01 14.03 -2.96
N ALA A 356 1.78 13.88 -1.65
CA ALA A 356 2.83 13.64 -0.66
C ALA A 356 2.52 12.41 0.19
N PHE A 357 3.59 11.66 0.47
CA PHE A 357 3.57 10.33 1.04
C PHE A 357 4.54 10.24 2.21
N VAL A 358 4.12 9.62 3.31
CA VAL A 358 5.03 9.15 4.36
C VAL A 358 4.81 7.67 4.55
N TYR A 359 5.80 6.88 4.12
CA TYR A 359 5.77 5.43 4.18
C TYR A 359 6.27 4.95 5.54
N LYS A 360 5.47 4.15 6.24
CA LYS A 360 5.66 3.81 7.66
C LYS A 360 6.83 2.87 7.92
N ASP A 361 6.96 1.83 7.10
CA ASP A 361 7.85 0.67 7.25
C ASP A 361 8.61 0.33 5.95
N LEU A 362 8.44 1.13 4.88
CA LEU A 362 9.17 0.97 3.61
C LEU A 362 10.70 1.03 3.79
N HIS A 363 11.17 1.76 4.80
CA HIS A 363 12.58 1.83 5.18
C HIS A 363 13.13 0.48 5.67
N ASP A 364 12.33 -0.32 6.39
CA ASP A 364 12.71 -1.66 6.85
C ASP A 364 12.90 -2.63 5.67
N LEU A 365 12.11 -2.46 4.59
CA LEU A 365 12.18 -3.27 3.37
C LEU A 365 13.42 -2.99 2.50
N LEU A 366 14.17 -1.92 2.78
CA LEU A 366 15.39 -1.57 2.05
C LEU A 366 16.65 -2.27 2.61
N LEU A 367 16.49 -3.25 3.52
CA LEU A 367 17.52 -4.17 4.04
C LEU A 367 18.86 -3.47 4.34
N ILE A 368 18.81 -2.60 5.35
CA ILE A 368 19.81 -1.56 5.60
C ILE A 368 21.13 -2.13 6.17
N ASP A 369 21.09 -3.30 6.83
CA ASP A 369 22.28 -3.92 7.46
C ASP A 369 23.33 -4.41 6.44
N GLN A 370 22.96 -4.58 5.16
CA GLN A 370 23.95 -4.65 4.09
C GLN A 370 24.39 -3.23 3.70
N ALA A 371 25.66 -2.93 3.97
CA ALA A 371 26.32 -1.67 3.63
C ALA A 371 25.91 -1.13 2.25
N ILE A 372 25.43 0.11 2.19
CA ILE A 372 25.43 0.88 0.95
C ILE A 372 26.89 1.26 0.67
N ARG A 373 27.65 0.31 0.10
CA ARG A 373 29.00 0.55 -0.40
C ARG A 373 28.92 1.48 -1.60
N SER A 374 29.12 2.77 -1.35
CA SER A 374 29.72 3.64 -2.36
C SER A 374 31.09 3.07 -2.77
N GLU A 375 31.56 3.38 -3.97
CA GLU A 375 32.92 3.08 -4.41
C GLU A 375 33.97 3.88 -3.61
N THR A 376 33.53 4.89 -2.84
CA THR A 376 34.34 5.68 -1.90
C THR A 376 33.82 5.51 -0.46
N ASP A 377 34.69 5.04 0.44
CA ASP A 377 34.49 4.79 1.88
C ASP A 377 33.35 5.55 2.59
N ASN A 378 32.29 4.81 2.95
CA ASN A 378 31.72 4.73 4.31
C ASN A 378 30.48 3.82 4.34
N GLN A 379 30.19 3.18 5.47
CA GLN A 379 28.99 2.34 5.61
C GLN A 379 27.78 3.20 5.98
N ARG A 380 26.95 3.52 4.98
CA ARG A 380 25.75 4.36 5.16
C ARG A 380 24.50 3.54 5.48
N TYR A 381 23.73 4.00 6.47
CA TYR A 381 22.46 3.40 6.91
C TYR A 381 21.31 4.43 6.89
N ILE A 382 20.11 4.02 6.46
CA ILE A 382 18.89 4.85 6.57
C ILE A 382 18.49 4.99 8.05
N ASN A 383 18.20 6.22 8.48
CA ASN A 383 17.81 6.58 9.85
C ASN A 383 16.51 7.40 9.92
N SER A 384 15.70 7.40 8.86
CA SER A 384 14.36 7.99 8.83
C SER A 384 13.36 7.06 8.15
N ARG A 385 12.07 7.41 8.26
CA ARG A 385 11.07 6.93 7.28
C ARG A 385 11.36 7.49 5.90
N ILE A 386 10.87 6.79 4.88
CA ILE A 386 10.86 7.31 3.51
C ILE A 386 9.70 8.29 3.39
N MET A 387 10.00 9.50 2.92
CA MET A 387 9.02 10.55 2.67
C MET A 387 9.15 10.94 1.20
N ALA A 388 8.05 10.97 0.46
CA ALA A 388 8.07 11.32 -0.96
C ALA A 388 7.06 12.41 -1.27
N VAL A 389 7.36 13.21 -2.28
CA VAL A 389 6.44 14.22 -2.79
C VAL A 389 6.63 14.40 -4.28
N THR A 390 5.52 14.53 -5.00
CA THR A 390 5.47 14.65 -6.45
C THR A 390 4.39 15.66 -6.86
N MET A 391 4.48 16.19 -8.08
CA MET A 391 3.64 17.27 -8.57
C MET A 391 3.30 17.07 -10.05
N ASP A 392 2.07 17.43 -10.42
CA ASP A 392 1.60 17.53 -11.80
C ASP A 392 1.00 18.93 -12.07
N PRO A 393 1.45 19.69 -13.09
CA PRO A 393 2.60 19.38 -13.93
C PRO A 393 3.91 19.33 -13.12
N LYS A 394 4.86 18.49 -13.55
CA LYS A 394 6.15 18.37 -12.87
C LYS A 394 7.05 19.55 -13.23
N PRO A 395 7.50 20.37 -12.25
CA PRO A 395 8.41 21.48 -12.54
C PRO A 395 9.81 20.97 -12.94
N GLU A 396 10.44 21.64 -13.91
CA GLU A 396 11.83 21.36 -14.29
C GLU A 396 12.82 21.69 -13.15
N LYS A 397 12.51 22.74 -12.40
CA LYS A 397 13.29 23.22 -11.24
C LYS A 397 12.37 23.95 -10.27
N LEU A 398 12.55 23.73 -8.97
CA LEU A 398 11.84 24.51 -7.95
C LEU A 398 12.36 25.96 -7.90
N ARG A 399 11.45 26.93 -7.71
CA ARG A 399 11.79 28.33 -7.40
C ARG A 399 12.31 28.45 -5.98
N GLU A 400 11.71 27.69 -5.06
CA GLU A 400 12.12 27.57 -3.66
C GLU A 400 12.22 26.10 -3.26
N ASN A 401 13.36 25.72 -2.67
CA ASN A 401 13.62 24.35 -2.21
C ASN A 401 12.55 23.84 -1.23
N VAL A 402 12.07 22.61 -1.45
CA VAL A 402 11.20 21.89 -0.50
C VAL A 402 11.93 21.71 0.84
N ILE A 403 11.21 21.89 1.94
CA ILE A 403 11.67 21.60 3.30
C ILE A 403 11.02 20.31 3.78
N LEU A 404 11.80 19.46 4.45
CA LEU A 404 11.36 18.16 4.94
C LEU A 404 11.83 17.99 6.39
N ASN A 405 10.92 17.78 7.35
CA ASN A 405 11.30 17.41 8.72
C ASN A 405 11.17 15.90 8.90
N PHE A 406 12.26 15.26 9.30
CA PHE A 406 12.31 13.83 9.60
C PHE A 406 12.57 13.61 11.08
N LYS A 407 11.75 12.77 11.73
CA LYS A 407 12.15 12.13 12.98
C LYS A 407 13.19 11.05 12.71
N ASN A 408 14.31 11.13 13.42
CA ASN A 408 15.37 10.14 13.42
C ASN A 408 14.90 8.85 14.13
N LEU A 409 15.22 7.69 13.57
CA LEU A 409 14.85 6.38 14.12
C LEU A 409 15.76 5.98 15.30
N LYS A 410 17.06 6.23 15.13
CA LYS A 410 18.10 6.10 16.16
C LYS A 410 18.62 7.51 16.49
N VAL A 411 18.65 7.84 17.78
CA VAL A 411 19.17 9.12 18.29
C VAL A 411 20.69 9.03 18.35
N LEU A 412 21.37 9.51 17.31
CA LEU A 412 22.82 9.38 17.14
C LEU A 412 23.50 10.72 16.82
N THR A 413 24.75 10.84 17.27
CA THR A 413 25.66 11.96 17.02
C THR A 413 26.39 11.87 15.67
N ALA A 414 26.31 10.71 15.00
CA ALA A 414 26.85 10.47 13.66
C ALA A 414 26.38 11.51 12.63
N GLU A 415 27.20 11.75 11.61
CA GLU A 415 26.91 12.74 10.56
C GLU A 415 25.65 12.33 9.78
N LYS A 416 24.76 13.30 9.59
CA LYS A 416 23.46 13.10 8.95
C LYS A 416 23.51 13.59 7.50
N ARG A 417 23.07 12.76 6.56
CA ARG A 417 23.02 13.05 5.12
C ARG A 417 21.56 13.09 4.67
N CYS A 418 21.11 14.24 4.16
CA CYS A 418 19.83 14.36 3.46
C CYS A 418 19.99 13.80 2.04
N MET A 419 19.33 12.70 1.73
CA MET A 419 19.48 12.00 0.46
C MET A 419 18.14 11.69 -0.19
N PHE A 420 18.18 11.44 -1.50
CA PHE A 420 17.01 11.13 -2.31
C PHE A 420 17.24 9.90 -3.18
N TRP A 421 16.18 9.18 -3.54
CA TRP A 421 16.26 8.09 -4.51
C TRP A 421 16.33 8.62 -5.93
N SER A 422 17.42 8.29 -6.64
CA SER A 422 17.64 8.61 -8.04
C SER A 422 17.28 7.40 -8.90
N SER A 423 16.17 7.50 -9.65
CA SER A 423 15.75 6.47 -10.61
C SER A 423 16.70 6.34 -11.81
N ARG A 424 17.59 7.32 -12.04
CA ARG A 424 18.66 7.27 -13.06
C ARG A 424 19.83 6.38 -12.66
N SER A 425 20.34 6.53 -11.43
CA SER A 425 21.48 5.75 -10.91
C SER A 425 21.04 4.49 -10.15
N LYS A 426 19.73 4.34 -9.88
CA LYS A 426 19.14 3.29 -9.05
C LYS A 426 19.82 3.21 -7.67
N SER A 427 20.03 4.38 -7.07
CA SER A 427 20.76 4.57 -5.81
C SER A 427 20.25 5.80 -5.05
N PHE A 428 20.64 5.93 -3.78
CA PHE A 428 20.50 7.18 -3.05
C PHE A 428 21.61 8.16 -3.44
N SER A 429 21.27 9.43 -3.64
CA SER A 429 22.20 10.54 -3.90
C SER A 429 21.96 11.70 -2.92
N GLU A 430 23.00 12.48 -2.62
CA GLU A 430 22.90 13.73 -1.85
C GLU A 430 22.78 14.99 -2.74
N GLU A 431 22.84 14.83 -4.06
CA GLU A 431 22.79 15.94 -5.03
C GLU A 431 21.52 16.80 -4.86
N GLY A 432 21.71 18.12 -4.72
CA GLY A 432 20.62 19.08 -4.56
C GLY A 432 19.94 19.10 -3.18
N CYS A 433 20.31 18.21 -2.27
CA CYS A 433 19.80 18.12 -0.89
C CYS A 433 20.87 18.52 0.15
N HIS A 434 20.45 19.15 1.26
CA HIS A 434 21.34 19.45 2.38
C HIS A 434 20.60 19.48 3.72
N VAL A 435 21.33 19.23 4.81
CA VAL A 435 20.84 19.38 6.19
C VAL A 435 20.80 20.87 6.56
N VAL A 436 19.68 21.31 7.11
CA VAL A 436 19.55 22.62 7.76
C VAL A 436 20.00 22.48 9.21
N THR A 437 21.31 22.58 9.45
CA THR A 437 21.94 22.34 10.75
C THR A 437 21.34 23.17 11.88
N SER A 438 21.03 24.45 11.62
CA SER A 438 20.39 25.36 12.58
C SER A 438 18.94 25.00 12.97
N LYS A 439 18.32 24.02 12.29
CA LYS A 439 17.00 23.47 12.63
C LYS A 439 17.04 21.96 12.96
N SER A 440 18.22 21.34 12.95
CA SER A 440 18.39 19.90 13.14
C SER A 440 19.04 19.60 14.48
N ASN A 441 18.76 18.41 15.05
CA ASN A 441 19.27 18.00 16.35
C ASN A 441 19.56 16.48 16.39
N SER A 442 19.48 15.85 17.55
CA SER A 442 19.68 14.40 17.72
C SER A 442 18.41 13.59 17.43
N GLU A 443 17.22 14.11 17.72
CA GLU A 443 15.91 13.49 17.46
C GLU A 443 15.36 13.77 16.07
N GLU A 444 15.65 14.95 15.50
CA GLU A 444 15.09 15.40 14.22
C GLU A 444 16.16 15.94 13.27
N THR A 445 15.90 15.78 11.97
CA THR A 445 16.72 16.31 10.89
C THR A 445 15.84 17.06 9.90
N VAL A 446 16.15 18.34 9.69
CA VAL A 446 15.48 19.16 8.68
C VAL A 446 16.32 19.17 7.41
N CYS A 447 15.76 18.67 6.33
CA CYS A 447 16.37 18.66 5.00
C CYS A 447 15.80 19.78 4.13
N ARG A 448 16.61 20.26 3.19
CA ARG A 448 16.24 21.23 2.16
C ARG A 448 16.73 20.76 0.80
N CYS A 449 15.81 20.51 -0.14
CA CYS A 449 16.11 19.91 -1.46
C CYS A 449 15.56 20.75 -2.62
N ASN A 450 16.25 20.78 -3.76
CA ASN A 450 15.86 21.59 -4.93
C ASN A 450 14.99 20.87 -5.98
N HIS A 451 14.55 19.64 -5.68
CA HIS A 451 13.76 18.75 -6.55
C HIS A 451 12.66 18.01 -5.75
N LEU A 452 11.86 17.19 -6.45
CA LEU A 452 10.73 16.43 -5.90
C LEU A 452 10.82 14.95 -6.33
N THR A 453 10.82 14.04 -5.35
CA THR A 453 11.08 12.59 -5.46
C THR A 453 10.85 11.92 -4.09
N HIS A 454 11.44 10.74 -3.84
CA HIS A 454 11.52 10.06 -2.54
C HIS A 454 12.79 10.47 -1.79
N PHE A 455 12.68 10.71 -0.48
CA PHE A 455 13.73 11.25 0.39
C PHE A 455 13.90 10.42 1.66
N ALA A 456 15.12 10.44 2.20
CA ALA A 456 15.50 9.84 3.46
C ALA A 456 16.69 10.57 4.11
N VAL A 457 16.83 10.42 5.43
CA VAL A 457 18.05 10.75 6.16
C VAL A 457 18.88 9.48 6.30
N LEU A 458 20.13 9.52 5.85
CA LEU A 458 21.12 8.47 6.10
C LEU A 458 22.15 8.95 7.12
N LEU A 459 22.80 8.01 7.79
CA LEU A 459 23.95 8.26 8.66
C LEU A 459 25.22 7.67 8.03
N ASP A 460 26.31 8.42 8.07
CA ASP A 460 27.66 7.89 7.89
C ASP A 460 28.11 7.22 9.21
N TYR A 461 28.40 5.91 9.19
CA TYR A 461 28.89 5.17 10.36
C TYR A 461 30.42 5.09 10.35
N ASP A 462 31.08 5.80 11.27
CA ASP A 462 32.48 5.56 11.57
C ASP A 462 32.66 4.27 12.38
N GLY A 463 33.75 3.55 12.15
CA GLY A 463 34.07 2.31 12.88
C GLY A 463 34.59 2.51 14.32
N SER A 464 34.56 3.73 14.87
CA SER A 464 35.23 4.10 16.12
C SER A 464 34.29 4.27 17.31
N THR A 465 33.01 4.58 17.07
CA THR A 465 31.98 4.76 18.09
C THR A 465 31.45 3.43 18.67
N LYS A 466 32.30 2.75 19.46
CA LYS A 466 31.84 1.69 20.37
C LYS A 466 30.82 2.27 21.35
N ALA A 467 29.72 1.54 21.55
CA ALA A 467 28.70 1.92 22.53
C ALA A 467 29.26 1.90 23.97
N HIS A 468 28.75 2.82 24.78
CA HIS A 468 28.93 2.93 26.23
C HIS A 468 27.56 2.85 26.91
#